data_AF-A0A9P5R4U3-F1
#
_entry.id   AF-A0A9P5R4U3-F1
#
_cell.length_a   1.000
_cell.length_b   1.000
_cell.length_c   1.000
_cell.angle_alpha   90.00
_cell.angle_beta   90.00
_cell.angle_gamma   90.00
#
_symmetry.space_group_name_H-M   'P 1'
#
loop_
_entity.id
_entity.type
_entity.pdbx_description
1 polymer ?
#
loop_
_entity_poly.entity_id
_entity_poly.type
_entity_poly.pdbx_seq_one_letter_code
_entity_poly.pdbx_strand_id
1 'polypeptide(L)'
;MTVESGLDLLKGLKELRVVDLSDLEVYVDGEPEQSWFKEHWPLAKIITTDYTERSTGRLLLPFLRRDIELIWKDDPNDSDDEDSETWQTNVAAAIKTNGYFVQSLRLTLDEEGSLHAFLAHCCPSTVTNLTLAELHCFVDFDAAAGEALLKHANTLEVIRMCCKSRMGEETIDSLLCTAPHLKEAYFCGDHATSFGGCLDASEIVNSEWVCENLEVFGCQIVGIPRPYITRYIDGLPTELHVREGSPQESVELQRWVYAKLARFTKLR
;
A
#
# COMPACT_ATOMS: atom_id res chain seq x y z
N MET A 1 1.31 -17.36 -14.66
CA MET A 1 0.01 -17.50 -14.02
C MET A 1 -0.91 -18.05 -15.07
N THR A 2 -1.46 -19.22 -14.83
CA THR A 2 -2.52 -19.79 -15.66
C THR A 2 -3.81 -19.78 -14.86
N VAL A 3 -4.95 -19.92 -15.51
CA VAL A 3 -6.24 -20.12 -14.81
C VAL A 3 -6.13 -21.24 -13.77
N GLU A 4 -5.44 -22.33 -14.13
CA GLU A 4 -5.20 -23.51 -13.29
C GLU A 4 -4.29 -23.25 -12.08
N SER A 5 -3.46 -22.20 -12.12
CA SER A 5 -2.50 -21.92 -11.03
C SER A 5 -3.13 -21.24 -9.82
N GLY A 6 -4.33 -20.64 -9.93
CA GLY A 6 -5.05 -20.12 -8.76
C GLY A 6 -6.00 -18.94 -8.99
N LEU A 7 -6.08 -18.38 -10.20
CA LEU A 7 -7.00 -17.26 -10.51
C LEU A 7 -8.47 -17.61 -10.23
N ASP A 8 -8.85 -18.88 -10.40
CA ASP A 8 -10.18 -19.39 -10.07
C ASP A 8 -10.61 -19.17 -8.61
N LEU A 9 -9.67 -19.00 -7.68
CA LEU A 9 -9.98 -18.65 -6.29
C LEU A 9 -10.56 -17.23 -6.17
N LEU A 10 -10.21 -16.35 -7.11
CA LEU A 10 -10.60 -14.95 -7.15
C LEU A 10 -11.81 -14.69 -8.07
N LYS A 11 -12.36 -15.71 -8.72
CA LYS A 11 -13.49 -15.56 -9.68
C LYS A 11 -14.77 -14.99 -9.06
N GLY A 12 -14.89 -15.05 -7.73
CA GLY A 12 -16.00 -14.50 -6.97
C GLY A 12 -15.95 -12.98 -6.78
N LEU A 13 -14.81 -12.34 -7.04
CA LEU A 13 -14.61 -10.89 -6.91
C LEU A 13 -15.18 -10.17 -8.15
N LYS A 14 -16.51 -10.22 -8.32
CA LYS A 14 -17.22 -9.69 -9.50
C LYS A 14 -17.18 -8.17 -9.61
N GLU A 15 -16.95 -7.50 -8.49
CA GLU A 15 -16.98 -6.04 -8.37
C GLU A 15 -15.60 -5.40 -8.61
N LEU A 16 -14.56 -6.19 -8.95
CA LEU A 16 -13.25 -5.68 -9.32
C LEU A 16 -13.33 -4.72 -10.51
N ARG A 17 -12.68 -3.58 -10.37
CA ARG A 17 -12.62 -2.44 -11.29
C ARG A 17 -11.21 -2.18 -11.76
N VAL A 18 -10.21 -2.41 -10.92
CA VAL A 18 -8.80 -2.25 -11.31
C VAL A 18 -8.01 -3.45 -10.81
N VAL A 19 -7.30 -4.10 -11.72
CA VAL A 19 -6.37 -5.17 -11.39
C VAL A 19 -5.05 -4.85 -12.05
N ASP A 20 -4.04 -4.56 -11.25
CA ASP A 20 -2.68 -4.30 -11.72
C ASP A 20 -1.88 -5.60 -11.73
N LEU A 21 -1.53 -6.06 -12.93
CA LEU A 21 -0.80 -7.30 -13.17
C LEU A 21 0.59 -7.01 -13.75
N SER A 22 1.07 -5.77 -13.64
CA SER A 22 2.24 -5.31 -14.39
C SER A 22 3.56 -5.97 -13.95
N ASP A 23 3.62 -6.48 -12.72
CA ASP A 23 4.78 -7.25 -12.23
C ASP A 23 4.61 -8.77 -12.38
N LEU A 24 3.56 -9.21 -13.09
CA LEU A 24 3.41 -10.61 -13.46
C LEU A 24 4.15 -10.90 -14.75
N GLU A 25 5.28 -11.58 -14.61
CA GLU A 25 6.11 -11.98 -15.74
C GLU A 25 5.44 -12.96 -16.72
N VAL A 26 4.38 -13.64 -16.30
CA VAL A 26 3.58 -14.44 -17.22
C VAL A 26 2.56 -13.55 -17.89
N TYR A 27 2.83 -13.23 -19.15
CA TYR A 27 1.96 -12.47 -20.05
C TYR A 27 0.53 -12.99 -19.94
N VAL A 28 -0.32 -12.19 -19.30
CA VAL A 28 -1.77 -12.38 -19.18
C VAL A 28 -2.50 -11.90 -20.44
N ASP A 29 -1.74 -11.67 -21.51
CA ASP A 29 -2.22 -11.19 -22.81
C ASP A 29 -2.71 -12.34 -23.71
N GLY A 30 -2.59 -13.59 -23.25
CA GLY A 30 -3.14 -14.76 -23.91
C GLY A 30 -4.67 -14.67 -24.04
N GLU A 31 -5.20 -15.14 -25.18
CA GLU A 31 -6.65 -15.20 -25.40
C GLU A 31 -7.41 -15.97 -24.28
N PRO A 32 -6.88 -17.08 -23.72
CA PRO A 32 -7.54 -17.78 -22.62
C PRO A 32 -7.70 -16.92 -21.37
N GLU A 33 -6.65 -16.23 -20.93
CA GLU A 33 -6.65 -15.36 -19.75
C GLU A 33 -7.59 -14.16 -19.96
N GLN A 34 -7.52 -13.53 -21.14
CA GLN A 34 -8.39 -12.41 -21.51
C GLN A 34 -9.87 -12.81 -21.55
N SER A 35 -10.17 -14.02 -22.04
CA SER A 35 -11.53 -14.57 -22.04
C SER A 35 -12.01 -14.84 -20.62
N TRP A 36 -11.14 -15.41 -19.78
CA TRP A 36 -11.40 -15.65 -18.37
C TRP A 36 -11.68 -14.34 -17.61
N PHE A 37 -10.91 -13.27 -17.82
CA PHE A 37 -11.16 -11.96 -17.21
C PHE A 37 -12.51 -11.38 -17.64
N LYS A 38 -12.85 -11.46 -18.93
CA LYS A 38 -14.16 -10.99 -19.43
C LYS A 38 -15.33 -11.74 -18.81
N GLU A 39 -15.19 -13.06 -18.64
CA GLU A 39 -16.22 -13.90 -18.03
C GLU A 39 -16.35 -13.65 -16.53
N HIS A 40 -15.21 -13.58 -15.82
CA HIS A 40 -15.21 -13.60 -14.37
C HIS A 40 -15.12 -12.22 -13.71
N TRP A 41 -14.48 -11.24 -14.34
CA TRP A 41 -14.32 -9.86 -13.87
C TRP A 41 -14.73 -8.84 -14.94
N PRO A 42 -16.02 -8.80 -15.34
CA PRO A 42 -16.48 -8.00 -16.48
C PRO A 42 -16.32 -6.48 -16.28
N LEU A 43 -16.13 -6.02 -15.03
CA LEU A 43 -15.94 -4.62 -14.68
C LEU A 43 -14.46 -4.22 -14.53
N ALA A 44 -13.54 -5.18 -14.56
CA ALA A 44 -12.15 -4.94 -14.25
C ALA A 44 -11.40 -4.35 -15.45
N LYS A 45 -10.73 -3.23 -15.22
CA LYS A 45 -9.65 -2.73 -16.05
C LYS A 45 -8.37 -3.46 -15.63
N ILE A 46 -7.91 -4.35 -16.50
CA ILE A 46 -6.61 -5.01 -16.34
C ILE A 46 -5.53 -4.04 -16.79
N ILE A 47 -4.60 -3.73 -15.89
CA ILE A 47 -3.43 -2.92 -16.18
C ILE A 47 -2.27 -3.89 -16.40
N THR A 48 -1.89 -4.05 -17.66
CA THR A 48 -0.65 -4.70 -18.10
C THR A 48 0.25 -3.59 -18.66
N THR A 49 1.00 -2.89 -17.80
CA THR A 49 1.88 -1.83 -18.34
C THR A 49 3.13 -2.41 -18.97
N ASP A 50 3.41 -2.02 -20.21
CA ASP A 50 4.78 -1.73 -20.63
C ASP A 50 5.23 -0.49 -19.84
N TYR A 51 6.37 -0.55 -19.14
CA TYR A 51 6.88 0.36 -18.10
C TYR A 51 6.92 1.89 -18.38
N THR A 52 6.34 2.39 -19.48
CA THR A 52 6.60 3.76 -19.97
C THR A 52 5.58 4.83 -19.57
N GLU A 53 4.36 4.50 -19.11
CA GLU A 53 3.34 5.53 -18.83
C GLU A 53 2.45 5.23 -17.60
N ARG A 54 2.99 5.33 -16.38
CA ARG A 54 2.16 5.48 -15.17
C ARG A 54 2.01 6.95 -14.82
N SER A 55 1.00 7.59 -15.41
CA SER A 55 0.48 8.86 -14.88
C SER A 55 -0.13 8.60 -13.50
N THR A 56 0.37 9.29 -12.49
CA THR A 56 -0.21 9.40 -11.14
C THR A 56 -1.58 10.07 -11.23
N GLY A 57 -2.59 9.29 -11.63
CA GLY A 57 -3.97 9.74 -11.76
C GLY A 57 -4.54 10.08 -10.38
N ARG A 58 -4.38 11.34 -9.96
CA ARG A 58 -5.06 11.93 -8.80
C ARG A 58 -6.57 11.87 -9.01
N LEU A 59 -7.23 10.87 -8.43
CA LEU A 59 -8.68 10.90 -8.20
C LEU A 59 -8.95 11.79 -6.98
N LEU A 60 -8.87 13.11 -7.15
CA LEU A 60 -9.32 14.07 -6.15
C LEU A 60 -10.85 14.14 -6.21
N LEU A 61 -11.53 13.47 -5.28
CA LEU A 61 -12.96 13.68 -5.04
C LEU A 61 -13.16 14.96 -4.19
N PRO A 62 -14.11 15.85 -4.52
CA PRO A 62 -14.30 17.11 -3.80
C PRO A 62 -15.41 17.00 -2.75
N PHE A 63 -15.10 16.89 -1.44
CA PHE A 63 -16.12 17.05 -0.38
C PHE A 63 -15.58 17.58 0.98
N LEU A 64 -16.07 18.78 1.35
CA LEU A 64 -16.39 19.36 2.69
C LEU A 64 -15.48 19.21 3.95
N ARG A 65 -14.89 20.35 4.36
CA ARG A 65 -14.72 20.97 5.72
C ARG A 65 -14.22 20.17 6.95
N ARG A 66 -13.85 18.88 6.87
CA ARG A 66 -13.19 18.14 7.98
C ARG A 66 -11.80 17.61 7.64
N ASP A 67 -11.30 18.01 6.47
CA ASP A 67 -10.02 17.59 5.96
C ASP A 67 -8.97 18.60 6.38
N ILE A 68 -7.95 18.12 7.09
CA ILE A 68 -6.73 18.86 7.28
C ILE A 68 -5.74 18.36 6.23
N GLU A 69 -5.54 19.20 5.22
CA GLU A 69 -4.47 19.00 4.24
C GLU A 69 -3.27 19.85 4.67
N LEU A 70 -2.20 19.19 5.09
CA LEU A 70 -0.96 19.81 5.49
C LEU A 70 0.07 19.46 4.43
N ILE A 71 0.30 20.44 3.55
CA ILE A 71 1.35 20.34 2.54
C ILE A 71 2.55 21.07 3.11
N TRP A 72 3.52 20.31 3.61
CA TRP A 72 4.87 20.83 3.83
C TRP A 72 5.65 20.62 2.54
N LYS A 73 6.28 21.69 2.07
CA LYS A 73 7.24 21.65 0.96
C LYS A 73 8.37 22.53 1.40
N ASP A 74 9.55 21.94 1.59
CA ASP A 74 10.74 22.75 1.72
C ASP A 74 10.96 23.46 0.39
N ASP A 75 11.08 24.79 0.43
CA ASP A 75 11.55 25.51 -0.75
C ASP A 75 13.03 25.17 -0.88
N PRO A 76 13.46 24.46 -1.93
CA PRO A 76 14.86 24.05 -2.08
C PRO A 76 15.81 25.25 -2.22
N ASN A 77 15.30 26.49 -2.35
CA ASN A 77 16.07 27.72 -2.40
C ASN A 77 16.08 28.49 -1.07
N ASP A 78 15.28 28.10 -0.09
CA ASP A 78 15.25 28.75 1.23
C ASP A 78 16.25 28.03 2.13
N SER A 79 17.42 28.65 2.34
CA SER A 79 18.53 28.06 3.09
C SER A 79 18.43 28.26 4.60
N ASP A 80 17.35 28.89 5.09
CA ASP A 80 17.15 29.18 6.50
C ASP A 80 16.37 28.03 7.16
N ASP A 81 17.10 26.96 7.50
CA ASP A 81 16.59 25.73 8.14
C ASP A 81 15.91 25.94 9.52
N GLU A 82 15.94 27.15 10.10
CA GLU A 82 15.41 27.42 11.45
C GLU A 82 13.87 27.41 11.54
N ASP A 83 13.15 27.47 10.41
CA ASP A 83 11.68 27.60 10.41
C ASP A 83 10.91 26.26 10.41
N SER A 84 11.57 25.12 10.16
CA SER A 84 10.89 23.81 10.01
C SER A 84 10.39 23.22 11.34
N GLU A 85 11.23 23.22 12.38
CA GLU A 85 10.88 22.72 13.72
C GLU A 85 9.74 23.54 14.36
N THR A 86 9.77 24.86 14.11
CA THR A 86 8.75 25.80 14.59
C THR A 86 7.39 25.48 13.94
N TRP A 87 7.36 25.20 12.64
CA TRP A 87 6.12 24.83 11.97
C TRP A 87 5.57 23.50 12.47
N GLN A 88 6.40 22.46 12.56
CA GLN A 88 5.97 21.13 13.04
C GLN A 88 5.34 21.24 14.42
N THR A 89 5.98 22.00 15.32
CA THR A 89 5.49 22.26 16.67
C THR A 89 4.15 23.01 16.66
N ASN A 90 4.01 24.04 15.81
CA ASN A 90 2.77 24.82 15.70
C ASN A 90 1.61 23.99 15.13
N VAL A 91 1.87 23.15 14.13
CA VAL A 91 0.86 22.25 13.56
C VAL A 91 0.48 21.17 14.56
N ALA A 92 1.46 20.56 15.23
CA ALA A 92 1.20 19.60 16.31
C ALA A 92 0.34 20.24 17.42
N ALA A 93 0.63 21.48 17.80
CA ALA A 93 -0.17 22.22 18.78
C ALA A 93 -1.59 22.49 18.25
N ALA A 94 -1.75 22.88 16.98
CA ALA A 94 -3.06 23.11 16.37
C ALA A 94 -3.89 21.82 16.30
N ILE A 95 -3.28 20.71 15.90
CA ILE A 95 -3.90 19.37 15.95
C ILE A 95 -4.24 19.01 17.39
N LYS A 96 -3.40 19.35 18.36
CA LYS A 96 -3.69 19.09 19.76
C LYS A 96 -4.90 19.84 20.28
N THR A 97 -5.09 21.08 19.86
CA THR A 97 -6.25 21.88 20.24
C THR A 97 -7.53 21.42 19.52
N ASN A 98 -7.42 20.93 18.28
CA ASN A 98 -8.59 20.67 17.42
C ASN A 98 -8.80 19.20 17.06
N GLY A 99 -8.03 18.28 17.63
CA GLY A 99 -7.86 16.92 17.11
C GLY A 99 -9.14 16.08 17.09
N TYR A 100 -10.12 16.41 17.93
CA TYR A 100 -11.45 15.78 17.91
C TYR A 100 -12.25 16.06 16.62
N PHE A 101 -11.91 17.10 15.86
CA PHE A 101 -12.52 17.42 14.56
C PHE A 101 -11.76 16.83 13.37
N VAL A 102 -10.53 16.37 13.59
CA VAL A 102 -9.65 15.92 12.50
C VAL A 102 -10.02 14.48 12.15
N GLN A 103 -10.55 14.30 10.94
CA GLN A 103 -10.92 12.98 10.42
C GLN A 103 -10.02 12.53 9.28
N SER A 104 -9.48 13.49 8.52
CA SER A 104 -8.57 13.24 7.41
C SER A 104 -7.27 14.00 7.65
N LEU A 105 -6.16 13.26 7.56
CA LEU A 105 -4.80 13.78 7.62
C LEU A 105 -4.12 13.48 6.29
N ARG A 106 -3.74 14.53 5.55
CA ARG A 106 -2.88 14.40 4.38
C ARG A 106 -1.57 15.10 4.64
N LEU A 107 -0.48 14.35 4.53
CA LEU A 107 0.88 14.83 4.77
C LEU A 107 1.73 14.65 3.53
N THR A 108 2.49 15.68 3.19
CA THR A 108 3.63 15.58 2.26
C THR A 108 4.87 15.99 3.03
N LEU A 109 5.87 15.13 3.12
CA LEU A 109 7.10 15.34 3.89
C LEU A 109 8.31 14.98 3.05
N ASP A 110 9.24 15.94 2.92
CA ASP A 110 10.44 15.82 2.12
C ASP A 110 11.70 15.50 2.96
N GLU A 111 11.66 15.69 4.30
CA GLU A 111 12.81 15.54 5.20
C GLU A 111 12.77 14.33 6.15
N GLU A 112 13.96 13.74 6.40
CA GLU A 112 14.16 12.56 7.25
C GLU A 112 13.95 12.92 8.73
N GLY A 113 13.15 12.13 9.46
CA GLY A 113 12.92 12.30 10.90
C GLY A 113 11.70 13.15 11.29
N SER A 114 11.11 13.91 10.37
CA SER A 114 9.92 14.73 10.64
C SER A 114 8.67 13.90 10.93
N LEU A 115 8.52 12.74 10.28
CA LEU A 115 7.27 11.97 10.31
C LEU A 115 7.00 11.29 11.66
N HIS A 116 7.98 10.60 12.25
CA HIS A 116 7.75 9.91 13.52
C HIS A 116 7.46 10.92 14.65
N ALA A 117 8.20 12.02 14.69
CA ALA A 117 8.00 13.09 15.66
C ALA A 117 6.59 13.68 15.49
N PHE A 118 6.19 13.99 14.26
CA PHE A 118 4.85 14.49 13.96
C PHE A 118 3.74 13.51 14.36
N LEU A 119 3.85 12.24 13.98
CA LEU A 119 2.85 11.22 14.31
C LEU A 119 2.78 10.93 15.82
N ALA A 120 3.91 11.01 16.53
CA ALA A 120 3.93 10.87 17.99
C ALA A 120 3.13 11.98 18.68
N HIS A 121 3.14 13.20 18.14
CA HIS A 121 2.28 14.30 18.62
C HIS A 121 0.81 14.10 18.24
N CYS A 122 0.54 13.38 17.15
CA CYS A 122 -0.80 12.98 16.69
C CYS A 122 -1.32 11.70 17.36
N CYS A 123 -0.99 11.42 18.62
CA CYS A 123 -1.51 10.28 19.40
C CYS A 123 -3.05 10.16 19.34
N PRO A 124 -3.67 8.98 19.44
CA PRO A 124 -5.14 8.86 19.45
C PRO A 124 -5.83 9.64 20.55
N SER A 125 -5.18 9.87 21.70
CA SER A 125 -5.71 10.78 22.72
C SER A 125 -5.94 12.19 22.20
N THR A 126 -5.20 12.56 21.16
CA THR A 126 -5.24 13.85 20.48
C THR A 126 -6.16 13.80 19.27
N VAL A 127 -5.98 12.80 18.39
CA VAL A 127 -6.72 12.65 17.13
C VAL A 127 -7.59 11.40 17.20
N THR A 128 -8.62 11.41 18.04
CA THR A 128 -9.45 10.23 18.34
C THR A 128 -10.29 9.74 17.16
N ASN A 129 -10.44 10.55 16.11
CA ASN A 129 -11.40 10.32 15.03
C ASN A 129 -10.73 10.20 13.65
N LEU A 130 -9.42 9.90 13.61
CA LEU A 130 -8.70 9.77 12.35
C LEU A 130 -9.23 8.56 11.57
N THR A 131 -9.90 8.83 10.45
CA THR A 131 -10.45 7.81 9.55
C THR A 131 -9.68 7.73 8.24
N LEU A 132 -8.98 8.79 7.82
CA LEU A 132 -8.16 8.81 6.62
C LEU A 132 -6.76 9.32 6.93
N ALA A 133 -5.76 8.54 6.56
CA ALA A 133 -4.36 8.96 6.53
C ALA A 133 -3.82 8.80 5.11
N GLU A 134 -3.33 9.90 4.53
CA GLU A 134 -2.66 9.92 3.23
C GLU A 134 -1.27 10.52 3.42
N LEU A 135 -0.24 9.68 3.30
CA LEU A 135 1.14 10.03 3.57
C LEU A 135 1.93 9.97 2.26
N HIS A 136 2.42 11.12 1.83
CA HIS A 136 3.35 11.27 0.71
C HIS A 136 4.72 11.57 1.31
N CYS A 137 5.53 10.54 1.49
CA CYS A 137 6.76 10.68 2.25
C CYS A 137 7.94 10.19 1.43
N PHE A 138 8.98 11.02 1.31
CA PHE A 138 10.21 10.65 0.61
C PHE A 138 11.24 9.98 1.51
N VAL A 139 10.86 9.70 2.76
CA VAL A 139 11.79 9.24 3.80
C VAL A 139 11.34 7.93 4.43
N ASP A 140 12.28 7.25 5.09
CA ASP A 140 12.05 5.95 5.70
C ASP A 140 10.98 6.05 6.79
N PHE A 141 9.96 5.20 6.66
CA PHE A 141 8.87 5.11 7.63
C PHE A 141 9.30 4.12 8.71
N ASP A 142 9.97 4.66 9.73
CA ASP A 142 10.55 3.85 10.80
C ASP A 142 9.50 3.14 11.68
N ALA A 143 9.98 2.24 12.53
CA ALA A 143 9.13 1.48 13.44
C ALA A 143 8.33 2.38 14.40
N ALA A 144 8.88 3.52 14.82
CA ALA A 144 8.22 4.44 15.74
C ALA A 144 7.03 5.15 15.07
N ALA A 145 7.18 5.56 13.80
CA ALA A 145 6.09 6.07 12.97
C ALA A 145 5.00 5.00 12.77
N GLY A 146 5.39 3.75 12.56
CA GLY A 146 4.46 2.60 12.48
C GLY A 146 3.66 2.37 13.74
N GLU A 147 4.33 2.33 14.89
CA GLU A 147 3.64 2.23 16.18
C GLU A 147 2.69 3.40 16.41
N ALA A 148 3.09 4.62 16.06
CA ALA A 148 2.23 5.80 16.19
C ALA A 148 0.97 5.70 15.32
N LEU A 149 1.10 5.22 14.08
CA LEU A 149 -0.03 4.99 13.17
C LEU A 149 -0.95 3.85 13.67
N LEU A 150 -0.38 2.74 14.15
CA LEU A 150 -1.12 1.59 14.66
C LEU A 150 -2.02 1.93 15.85
N LYS A 151 -1.68 2.97 16.62
CA LYS A 151 -2.55 3.46 17.69
C LYS A 151 -3.92 3.95 17.16
N HIS A 152 -4.03 4.30 15.88
CA HIS A 152 -5.28 4.70 15.20
C HIS A 152 -5.97 3.56 14.44
N ALA A 153 -5.47 2.33 14.51
CA ALA A 153 -5.97 1.22 13.70
C ALA A 153 -7.49 1.00 13.84
N ASN A 154 -8.05 1.18 15.05
CA ASN A 154 -9.47 1.02 15.32
C ASN A 154 -10.38 2.12 14.72
N THR A 155 -9.84 3.23 14.25
CA THR A 155 -10.65 4.30 13.62
C THR A 155 -10.34 4.45 12.15
N LEU A 156 -9.19 3.94 11.70
CA LEU A 156 -8.71 4.10 10.35
C LEU A 156 -9.57 3.32 9.35
N GLU A 157 -10.11 4.04 8.37
CA GLU A 157 -10.87 3.49 7.25
C GLU A 157 -10.06 3.52 5.95
N VAL A 158 -9.17 4.49 5.79
CA VAL A 158 -8.36 4.69 4.58
C VAL A 158 -6.91 4.96 4.98
N ILE A 159 -5.99 4.14 4.48
CA ILE A 159 -4.56 4.43 4.49
C ILE A 159 -4.03 4.44 3.07
N ARG A 160 -3.38 5.53 2.71
CA ARG A 160 -2.67 5.69 1.45
C ARG A 160 -1.25 6.12 1.75
N MET A 161 -0.31 5.32 1.30
CA MET A 161 1.10 5.65 1.33
C MET A 161 1.62 5.59 -0.08
N CYS A 162 1.93 6.77 -0.59
CA CYS A 162 2.55 6.95 -1.88
C CYS A 162 3.97 7.46 -1.62
N CYS A 163 4.89 7.19 -2.54
CA CYS A 163 6.27 7.67 -2.60
C CYS A 163 7.32 6.65 -2.11
N LYS A 164 8.58 7.07 -2.13
CA LYS A 164 9.78 6.27 -1.82
C LYS A 164 9.88 5.83 -0.35
N SER A 165 8.90 6.16 0.49
CA SER A 165 8.94 5.83 1.91
C SER A 165 8.93 4.32 2.13
N ARG A 166 9.88 3.87 2.94
CA ARG A 166 9.96 2.48 3.36
C ARG A 166 9.03 2.20 4.52
N MET A 167 7.76 1.93 4.26
CA MET A 167 6.97 1.23 5.27
C MET A 167 7.39 -0.24 5.29
N GLY A 168 7.91 -0.69 6.44
CA GLY A 168 8.30 -2.07 6.64
C GLY A 168 7.09 -3.02 6.60
N GLU A 169 7.31 -4.22 6.09
CA GLU A 169 6.29 -5.26 5.95
C GLU A 169 5.58 -5.56 7.27
N GLU A 170 6.31 -5.58 8.39
CA GLU A 170 5.76 -5.81 9.75
C GLU A 170 4.69 -4.77 10.11
N THR A 171 4.88 -3.52 9.70
CA THR A 171 3.92 -2.44 9.99
C THR A 171 2.67 -2.58 9.11
N ILE A 172 2.85 -2.90 7.82
CA ILE A 172 1.74 -3.13 6.90
C ILE A 172 0.88 -4.29 7.40
N ASP A 173 1.51 -5.42 7.74
CA ASP A 173 0.80 -6.59 8.22
C ASP A 173 0.11 -6.32 9.57
N SER A 174 0.78 -5.63 10.49
CA SER A 174 0.19 -5.19 11.76
C SER A 174 -1.04 -4.31 11.54
N LEU A 175 -1.04 -3.41 10.56
CA LEU A 175 -2.21 -2.59 10.22
C LEU A 175 -3.37 -3.47 9.76
N LEU A 176 -3.13 -4.41 8.84
CA LEU A 176 -4.16 -5.32 8.33
C LEU A 176 -4.73 -6.25 9.42
N CYS A 177 -3.91 -6.59 10.43
CA CYS A 177 -4.29 -7.40 11.59
C CYS A 177 -4.98 -6.60 12.72
N THR A 178 -4.85 -5.27 12.75
CA THR A 178 -5.36 -4.45 13.87
C THR A 178 -6.40 -3.42 13.47
N ALA A 179 -6.65 -3.18 12.18
CA ALA A 179 -7.59 -2.17 11.69
C ALA A 179 -8.89 -2.80 11.14
N PRO A 180 -9.88 -3.15 11.98
CA PRO A 180 -11.10 -3.84 11.55
C PRO A 180 -12.02 -2.99 10.67
N HIS A 181 -11.85 -1.67 10.70
CA HIS A 181 -12.66 -0.72 9.93
C HIS A 181 -12.02 -0.30 8.62
N LEU A 182 -10.84 -0.85 8.28
CA LEU A 182 -10.11 -0.51 7.07
C LEU A 182 -10.89 -0.92 5.82
N LYS A 183 -11.14 0.06 4.94
CA LYS A 183 -11.82 -0.07 3.65
C LYS A 183 -10.84 0.11 2.50
N GLU A 184 -9.80 0.91 2.68
CA GLU A 184 -8.78 1.12 1.66
C GLU A 184 -7.39 1.07 2.28
N ALA A 185 -6.53 0.22 1.71
CA ALA A 185 -5.14 0.08 2.07
C ALA A 185 -4.31 0.12 0.79
N TYR A 186 -3.57 1.20 0.59
CA TYR A 186 -2.76 1.40 -0.60
C TYR A 186 -1.32 1.78 -0.20
N PHE A 187 -0.38 0.90 -0.49
CA PHE A 187 1.05 1.04 -0.24
C PHE A 187 1.77 0.92 -1.58
N CYS A 188 2.26 2.05 -2.08
CA CYS A 188 3.03 2.10 -3.32
C CYS A 188 4.52 2.18 -2.99
N GLY A 189 5.27 1.13 -3.31
CA GLY A 189 6.73 1.17 -3.29
C GLY A 189 7.33 1.80 -4.55
N ASP A 190 8.62 2.14 -4.48
CA ASP A 190 9.41 2.50 -5.67
C ASP A 190 9.97 1.22 -6.30
N HIS A 191 9.40 0.83 -7.45
CA HIS A 191 9.82 -0.33 -8.25
C HIS A 191 11.31 -0.32 -8.60
N ALA A 192 11.91 0.86 -8.78
CA ALA A 192 13.31 0.96 -9.17
C ALA A 192 14.27 0.51 -8.06
N THR A 193 13.82 0.56 -6.81
CA THR A 193 14.67 0.29 -5.66
C THR A 193 14.23 -0.93 -4.86
N SER A 194 13.06 -1.49 -5.16
CA SER A 194 12.44 -2.62 -4.44
C SER A 194 12.29 -2.37 -2.93
N PHE A 195 12.31 -1.11 -2.50
CA PHE A 195 12.27 -0.77 -1.08
C PHE A 195 10.89 -0.29 -0.65
N GLY A 196 10.31 -1.01 0.31
CA GLY A 196 9.11 -0.61 1.05
C GLY A 196 7.79 -0.84 0.32
N GLY A 197 6.70 -0.76 1.07
CA GLY A 197 5.34 -0.88 0.51
C GLY A 197 5.02 -2.28 -0.03
N CYS A 198 5.81 -3.29 0.37
CA CYS A 198 5.65 -4.67 -0.01
C CYS A 198 5.34 -5.55 1.20
N LEU A 199 4.71 -6.69 0.92
CA LEU A 199 4.44 -7.75 1.88
C LEU A 199 5.04 -9.05 1.37
N ASP A 200 5.85 -9.74 2.18
CA ASP A 200 6.26 -11.10 1.85
C ASP A 200 5.04 -12.03 1.87
N ALA A 201 4.91 -12.84 0.82
CA ALA A 201 3.84 -13.80 0.71
C ALA A 201 3.76 -14.78 1.88
N SER A 202 4.87 -15.14 2.55
CA SER A 202 4.80 -15.99 3.74
C SER A 202 4.11 -15.30 4.92
N GLU A 203 4.31 -14.00 5.10
CA GLU A 203 3.64 -13.24 6.16
C GLU A 203 2.12 -13.17 5.90
N ILE A 204 1.71 -12.90 4.65
CA ILE A 204 0.29 -12.89 4.25
C ILE A 204 -0.42 -14.20 4.63
N VAL A 205 0.25 -15.33 4.44
CA VAL A 205 -0.31 -16.66 4.73
C VAL A 205 -0.44 -16.89 6.23
N ASN A 206 0.53 -16.42 7.02
CA ASN A 206 0.63 -16.70 8.45
C ASN A 206 -0.20 -15.73 9.33
N SER A 207 -0.44 -14.51 8.87
CA SER A 207 -1.07 -13.45 9.67
C SER A 207 -2.59 -13.48 9.61
N GLU A 208 -3.32 -13.02 10.64
CA GLU A 208 -4.80 -13.00 10.64
C GLU A 208 -5.34 -11.60 10.40
N TRP A 209 -5.65 -11.29 9.13
CA TRP A 209 -6.22 -9.99 8.75
C TRP A 209 -7.66 -9.83 9.24
N VAL A 210 -7.92 -8.74 9.97
CA VAL A 210 -9.23 -8.43 10.60
C VAL A 210 -10.06 -7.44 9.78
N CYS A 211 -9.49 -6.84 8.74
CA CYS A 211 -10.12 -5.85 7.86
C CYS A 211 -11.11 -6.47 6.85
N GLU A 212 -12.15 -7.16 7.32
CA GLU A 212 -13.11 -7.89 6.46
C GLU A 212 -13.85 -7.01 5.44
N ASN A 213 -13.89 -5.69 5.67
CA ASN A 213 -14.57 -4.73 4.82
C ASN A 213 -13.67 -4.04 3.79
N LEU A 214 -12.45 -4.57 3.57
CA LEU A 214 -11.51 -4.01 2.62
C LEU A 214 -12.10 -3.99 1.19
N GLU A 215 -12.21 -2.80 0.63
CA GLU A 215 -12.72 -2.51 -0.71
C GLU A 215 -11.59 -2.25 -1.70
N VAL A 216 -10.46 -1.71 -1.25
CA VAL A 216 -9.29 -1.43 -2.10
C VAL A 216 -8.04 -1.94 -1.39
N PHE A 217 -7.27 -2.77 -2.09
CA PHE A 217 -5.98 -3.27 -1.63
C PHE A 217 -4.94 -3.09 -2.73
N GLY A 218 -3.98 -2.19 -2.49
CA GLY A 218 -2.80 -2.03 -3.33
C GLY A 218 -1.55 -2.24 -2.48
N CYS A 219 -0.81 -3.31 -2.73
CA CYS A 219 0.46 -3.58 -2.09
C CYS A 219 1.24 -4.55 -2.97
N GLN A 220 2.55 -4.37 -3.07
CA GLN A 220 3.37 -5.31 -3.80
C GLN A 220 3.52 -6.60 -2.97
N ILE A 221 3.26 -7.76 -3.58
CA ILE A 221 3.44 -9.05 -2.91
C ILE A 221 4.75 -9.66 -3.39
N VAL A 222 5.72 -9.79 -2.48
CA VAL A 222 7.07 -10.29 -2.76
C VAL A 222 7.25 -11.68 -2.16
N GLY A 223 8.45 -12.24 -2.26
CA GLY A 223 8.80 -13.49 -1.56
C GLY A 223 8.22 -14.76 -2.16
N ILE A 224 7.53 -14.72 -3.30
CA ILE A 224 7.05 -15.92 -3.99
C ILE A 224 8.15 -16.48 -4.89
N PRO A 225 8.59 -17.74 -4.72
CA PRO A 225 9.60 -18.33 -5.59
C PRO A 225 9.22 -18.29 -7.07
N ARG A 226 10.19 -18.13 -7.97
CA ARG A 226 9.95 -18.11 -9.43
C ARG A 226 11.06 -18.87 -10.20
N PRO A 227 11.21 -20.18 -10.00
CA PRO A 227 12.31 -20.97 -10.60
C PRO A 227 12.29 -21.07 -12.13
N TYR A 228 11.19 -20.67 -12.77
CA TYR A 228 11.07 -20.66 -14.22
C TYR A 228 11.68 -19.41 -14.86
N ILE A 229 11.97 -18.37 -14.07
CA ILE A 229 12.67 -17.20 -14.56
C ILE A 229 14.16 -17.56 -14.61
N THR A 230 14.71 -17.63 -15.82
CA THR A 230 16.13 -17.93 -16.06
C THR A 230 16.84 -16.81 -16.82
N ARG A 231 16.13 -15.72 -17.10
CA ARG A 231 16.64 -14.56 -17.83
C ARG A 231 17.12 -13.48 -16.88
N TYR A 232 18.08 -12.67 -17.36
CA TYR A 232 18.52 -11.47 -16.65
C TYR A 232 17.35 -10.48 -16.51
N ILE A 233 17.22 -9.88 -15.33
CA ILE A 233 16.29 -8.80 -15.02
C ILE A 233 17.12 -7.54 -14.86
N ASP A 234 16.84 -6.50 -15.62
CA ASP A 234 17.61 -5.24 -15.63
C ASP A 234 19.13 -5.42 -15.82
N GLY A 235 19.51 -6.42 -16.61
CA GLY A 235 20.92 -6.77 -16.87
C GLY A 235 21.63 -7.48 -15.72
N LEU A 236 20.91 -7.79 -14.63
CA LEU A 236 21.43 -8.50 -13.46
C LEU A 236 20.95 -9.97 -13.45
N PRO A 237 21.74 -10.89 -12.86
CA PRO A 237 21.35 -12.28 -12.68
C PRO A 237 20.05 -12.41 -11.88
N THR A 238 19.22 -13.38 -12.26
CA THR A 238 17.87 -13.59 -11.68
C THR A 238 17.92 -13.83 -10.16
N GLU A 239 18.99 -14.45 -9.66
CA GLU A 239 19.17 -14.81 -8.26
C GLU A 239 19.21 -13.58 -7.32
N LEU A 240 19.44 -12.38 -7.86
CA LEU A 240 19.40 -11.13 -7.10
C LEU A 240 17.98 -10.56 -6.95
N HIS A 241 17.04 -11.00 -7.78
CA HIS A 241 15.68 -10.46 -7.85
C HIS A 241 14.61 -11.47 -7.43
N VAL A 242 14.92 -12.76 -7.53
CA VAL A 242 13.95 -13.85 -7.38
C VAL A 242 14.37 -14.75 -6.23
N ARG A 243 13.41 -15.03 -5.35
CA ARG A 243 13.56 -16.05 -4.31
C ARG A 243 13.72 -17.43 -4.93
N GLU A 244 14.75 -18.16 -4.52
CA GLU A 244 14.92 -19.56 -4.87
C GLU A 244 13.80 -20.42 -4.29
N GLY A 245 13.40 -21.46 -5.02
CA GLY A 245 12.42 -22.44 -4.58
C GLY A 245 11.93 -23.32 -5.72
N SER A 246 11.16 -24.34 -5.40
CA SER A 246 10.59 -25.27 -6.38
C SER A 246 9.35 -24.69 -7.09
N PRO A 247 9.01 -25.19 -8.29
CA PRO A 247 7.77 -24.82 -8.96
C PRO A 247 6.52 -25.10 -8.12
N GLN A 248 6.55 -26.16 -7.31
CA GLN A 248 5.46 -26.55 -6.42
C GLN A 248 5.26 -25.53 -5.29
N GLU A 249 6.33 -25.15 -4.58
CA GLU A 249 6.28 -24.14 -3.52
C GLU A 249 5.76 -22.79 -4.05
N SER A 250 6.20 -22.39 -5.25
CA SER A 250 5.70 -21.19 -5.92
C SER A 250 4.18 -21.20 -6.08
N VAL A 251 3.63 -22.30 -6.59
CA VAL A 251 2.20 -22.48 -6.86
C VAL A 251 1.40 -22.55 -5.56
N GLU A 252 1.89 -23.27 -4.56
CA GLU A 252 1.23 -23.39 -3.25
C GLU A 252 1.15 -22.04 -2.53
N LEU A 253 2.26 -21.31 -2.48
CA LEU A 253 2.30 -20.01 -1.83
C LEU A 253 1.40 -18.98 -2.54
N GLN A 254 1.37 -18.96 -3.88
CA GLN A 254 0.41 -18.16 -4.64
C GLN A 254 -1.04 -18.51 -4.29
N ARG A 255 -1.37 -19.80 -4.24
CA ARG A 255 -2.73 -20.25 -3.91
C ARG A 255 -3.15 -19.81 -2.51
N TRP A 256 -2.26 -19.86 -1.53
CA TRP A 256 -2.56 -19.38 -0.19
C TRP A 256 -2.77 -17.88 -0.13
N VAL A 257 -1.93 -17.10 -0.81
CA VAL A 257 -2.13 -15.65 -0.96
C VAL A 257 -3.48 -15.34 -1.60
N TYR A 258 -3.86 -16.03 -2.68
CA TYR A 258 -5.16 -15.82 -3.32
C TYR A 258 -6.33 -16.27 -2.47
N ALA A 259 -6.21 -17.39 -1.76
CA ALA A 259 -7.22 -17.81 -0.81
C ALA A 259 -7.42 -16.76 0.29
N LYS A 260 -6.34 -16.07 0.70
CA LYS A 260 -6.41 -14.96 1.65
C LYS A 260 -7.17 -13.77 1.06
N LEU A 261 -6.76 -13.30 -0.11
CA LEU A 261 -7.38 -12.14 -0.77
C LEU A 261 -8.85 -12.41 -1.13
N ALA A 262 -9.19 -13.65 -1.51
CA ALA A 262 -10.57 -14.07 -1.81
C ALA A 262 -11.54 -13.92 -0.62
N ARG A 263 -11.04 -13.83 0.62
CA ARG A 263 -11.87 -13.58 1.80
C ARG A 263 -12.48 -12.17 1.78
N PHE A 264 -11.85 -11.22 1.11
CA PHE A 264 -12.34 -9.86 1.00
C PHE A 264 -13.40 -9.74 -0.10
N THR A 265 -14.62 -10.10 0.25
CA THR A 265 -15.78 -10.11 -0.67
C THR A 265 -16.14 -8.74 -1.26
N LYS A 266 -15.54 -7.66 -0.75
CA LYS A 266 -15.83 -6.28 -1.15
C LYS A 266 -14.76 -5.64 -2.02
N LEU A 267 -13.66 -6.34 -2.35
CA LEU A 267 -12.59 -5.78 -3.18
C LEU A 267 -13.11 -5.32 -4.55
N ARG A 268 -12.68 -4.13 -4.96
CA ARG A 268 -13.05 -3.42 -6.18
C ARG A 268 -11.80 -2.84 -6.83
#